data_AF-A0A127AZX7-F1
#
_entry.id   AF-A0A127AZX7-F1
#
_cell.length_a   1.000
_cell.length_b   1.000
_cell.length_c   1.000
_cell.angle_alpha   90.00
_cell.angle_beta   90.00
_cell.angle_gamma   90.00
#
_symmetry.space_group_name_H-M   'P 1'
#
loop_
_entity.id
_entity.type
_entity.pdbx_description
1 polymer ?
#
loop_
_entity_poly.entity_id
_entity_poly.type
_entity_poly.pdbx_seq_one_letter_code
_entity_poly.pdbx_strand_id
1 'polypeptide(L)'
;MEYTLVEEELGMSIPEEVTALVANEAIHLGKYNLRLLEPQEVIEEYAYLQEESTLTFGLPLLPFLTDGNSNSVGIYCSGVFRGMLVYLDHEDLDFTPAFKSVDSFTEHLWLNEPENIGEETEYPRAKGAEEDYPLFLLSLTNYRETEDRDTKTYWALCALNFVPDDEPGILREFLLSGDKLVHEKACAVIRARKDCRFIEDLGSLVDFSAAQTNKNIAAINTLGELGTAESRQTLLSLVEGKETGGYGIYLLHALGRCGVETKKVPNQMKGWEFYFLDEEKGEWLQLK
;
A
#
# COMPACT_ATOMS: atom_id res chain seq x y z
N MET A 1 -8.11 4.06 32.05
CA MET A 1 -6.66 3.83 31.91
C MET A 1 -6.06 5.18 31.61
N GLU A 2 -5.22 5.73 32.49
CA GLU A 2 -4.70 7.11 32.33
C GLU A 2 -3.31 7.06 31.69
N TYR A 3 -3.21 7.55 30.45
CA TYR A 3 -1.97 7.65 29.68
C TYR A 3 -1.03 8.77 30.17
N THR A 4 -1.33 9.40 31.31
CA THR A 4 -0.50 10.43 31.95
C THR A 4 0.93 9.96 32.19
N LEU A 5 1.12 8.68 32.56
CA LEU A 5 2.47 8.09 32.72
C LEU A 5 3.26 8.15 31.40
N VAL A 6 2.61 7.89 30.27
CA VAL A 6 3.26 7.92 28.95
C VAL A 6 3.68 9.34 28.59
N GLU A 7 2.85 10.34 28.86
CA GLU A 7 3.19 11.74 28.62
C GLU A 7 4.37 12.21 29.48
N GLU A 8 4.41 11.80 30.75
CA GLU A 8 5.48 12.13 31.68
C GLU A 8 6.82 11.49 31.29
N GLU A 9 6.82 10.20 30.97
CA GLU A 9 8.04 9.44 30.64
C GLU A 9 8.58 9.79 29.25
N LEU A 10 7.71 9.98 28.25
CA LEU A 10 8.12 10.29 26.89
C LEU A 10 8.28 11.80 26.63
N GLY A 11 7.84 12.65 27.57
CA GLY A 11 7.94 14.10 27.46
C GLY A 11 7.14 14.68 26.28
N MET A 12 6.02 14.07 25.90
CA MET A 12 5.19 14.49 24.77
C MET A 12 3.71 14.56 25.16
N SER A 13 2.94 15.39 24.44
CA SER A 13 1.48 15.39 24.56
C SER A 13 0.89 14.29 23.69
N ILE A 14 0.01 13.48 24.24
CA ILE A 14 -0.76 12.51 23.46
C ILE A 14 -1.93 13.23 22.79
N PRO A 15 -2.23 12.96 21.50
CA PRO A 15 -3.42 13.50 20.86
C PRO A 15 -4.70 13.16 21.64
N GLU A 16 -5.56 14.16 21.87
CA GLU A 16 -6.79 14.01 22.66
C GLU A 16 -7.69 12.89 22.11
N GLU A 17 -7.61 12.65 20.81
CA GLU A 17 -8.33 11.61 20.08
C GLU A 17 -7.95 10.20 20.56
N VAL A 18 -6.68 9.96 20.92
CA VAL A 18 -6.25 8.68 21.51
C VAL A 18 -6.80 8.53 22.91
N THR A 19 -6.75 9.59 23.72
CA THR A 19 -7.33 9.57 25.07
C THR A 19 -8.84 9.30 25.01
N ALA A 20 -9.54 9.91 24.04
CA ALA A 20 -10.95 9.69 23.81
C ALA A 20 -11.25 8.26 23.36
N LEU A 21 -10.43 7.70 22.46
CA LEU A 21 -10.52 6.31 22.02
C LEU A 21 -10.31 5.33 23.19
N VAL A 22 -9.28 5.55 24.00
CA VAL A 22 -8.97 4.75 25.21
C VAL A 22 -10.12 4.80 26.21
N ALA A 23 -10.77 5.95 26.35
CA ALA A 23 -11.91 6.13 27.25
C ALA A 23 -13.22 5.50 26.72
N ASN A 24 -13.30 5.20 25.42
CA ASN A 24 -14.50 4.71 24.77
C ASN A 24 -14.50 3.18 24.71
N GLU A 25 -15.09 2.54 25.72
CA GLU A 25 -15.23 1.08 25.82
C GLU A 25 -16.13 0.45 24.71
N ALA A 26 -16.80 1.26 23.88
CA ALA A 26 -17.73 0.79 22.86
C ALA A 26 -17.08 0.43 21.51
N ILE A 27 -15.77 0.57 21.36
CA ILE A 27 -15.09 0.24 20.10
C ILE A 27 -15.01 -1.28 19.94
N HIS A 28 -15.45 -1.80 18.80
CA HIS A 28 -15.38 -3.22 18.45
C HIS A 28 -13.96 -3.71 18.12
N LEU A 29 -12.96 -3.33 18.92
CA LEU A 29 -11.58 -3.80 18.74
C LEU A 29 -11.51 -5.34 18.77
N GLY A 30 -12.36 -5.98 19.58
CA GLY A 30 -12.44 -7.45 19.66
C GLY A 30 -12.88 -8.14 18.36
N LYS A 31 -13.63 -7.47 17.47
CA LYS A 31 -13.94 -8.01 16.13
C LYS A 31 -12.65 -8.18 15.32
N TYR A 32 -11.67 -7.31 15.55
CA TYR A 32 -10.42 -7.20 14.81
C TYR A 32 -9.21 -7.78 15.55
N ASN A 33 -9.44 -8.47 16.68
CA ASN A 33 -8.40 -8.88 17.62
C ASN A 33 -7.47 -7.75 18.10
N LEU A 34 -7.89 -6.49 17.95
CA LEU A 34 -7.15 -5.34 18.43
C LEU A 34 -7.39 -5.17 19.93
N ARG A 35 -6.37 -4.67 20.62
CA ARG A 35 -6.47 -4.18 21.99
C ARG A 35 -5.61 -2.94 22.16
N LEU A 36 -5.95 -2.14 23.16
CA LEU A 36 -5.07 -1.06 23.61
C LEU A 36 -3.81 -1.65 24.22
N LEU A 37 -2.69 -0.99 23.96
CA LEU A 37 -1.45 -1.22 24.69
C LEU A 37 -1.56 -0.62 26.09
N GLU A 38 -1.05 -1.34 27.08
CA GLU A 38 -0.88 -0.80 28.42
C GLU A 38 0.22 0.29 28.41
N PRO A 39 0.18 1.29 29.31
CA PRO A 39 1.14 2.39 29.31
C PRO A 39 2.62 1.98 29.23
N GLN A 40 2.99 0.90 29.92
CA GLN A 40 4.35 0.37 29.89
C GLN A 40 4.69 -0.26 28.53
N GLU A 41 3.75 -0.98 27.90
CA GLU A 41 3.93 -1.53 26.56
C GLU A 41 4.10 -0.41 25.52
N VAL A 42 3.33 0.68 25.65
CA VAL A 42 3.46 1.87 24.80
C VAL A 42 4.86 2.47 24.89
N ILE A 43 5.41 2.61 26.11
CA ILE A 43 6.75 3.17 26.32
C ILE A 43 7.82 2.26 25.70
N GLU A 44 7.70 0.94 25.90
CA GLU A 44 8.64 -0.05 25.36
C GLU A 44 8.61 -0.10 23.83
N GLU A 45 7.42 -0.14 23.24
CA GLU A 45 7.25 -0.18 21.78
C GLU A 45 7.63 1.16 21.14
N TYR A 46 7.31 2.29 21.77
CA TYR A 46 7.81 3.60 21.33
C TYR A 46 9.33 3.64 21.34
N ALA A 47 9.99 3.19 22.41
CA ALA A 47 11.44 3.14 22.49
C ALA A 47 12.04 2.28 21.36
N TYR A 48 11.44 1.12 21.07
CA TYR A 48 11.84 0.28 19.95
C TYR A 48 11.73 1.01 18.60
N LEU A 49 10.59 1.65 18.32
CA LEU A 49 10.38 2.42 17.09
C LEU A 49 11.30 3.63 16.95
N GLN A 50 11.73 4.22 18.08
CA GLN A 50 12.69 5.33 18.10
C GLN A 50 14.15 4.88 18.05
N GLU A 51 14.52 3.73 18.61
CA GLU A 51 15.86 3.15 18.45
C GLU A 51 16.14 2.84 16.98
N GLU A 52 15.12 2.34 16.30
CA GLU A 52 15.06 2.24 14.84
C GLU A 52 14.79 3.60 14.18
N SER A 53 15.31 4.72 14.71
CA SER A 53 15.06 6.12 14.29
C SER A 53 15.14 6.42 12.78
N THR A 54 15.83 5.58 12.00
CA THR A 54 15.81 5.61 10.53
C THR A 54 14.46 5.25 9.93
N LEU A 55 13.58 4.60 10.69
CA LEU A 55 12.26 4.12 10.26
C LEU A 55 11.15 5.14 10.46
N THR A 56 11.23 5.97 11.50
CA THR A 56 10.23 7.02 11.78
C THR A 56 10.65 8.40 11.26
N PHE A 57 11.85 8.51 10.68
CA PHE A 57 12.38 9.72 10.05
C PHE A 57 12.35 10.96 10.96
N GLY A 58 12.51 10.74 12.27
CA GLY A 58 12.50 11.77 13.30
C GLY A 58 11.11 12.30 13.66
N LEU A 59 10.04 11.66 13.17
CA LEU A 59 8.67 11.99 13.57
C LEU A 59 8.24 11.09 14.74
N PRO A 60 7.76 11.66 15.87
CA PRO A 60 7.33 10.85 17.00
C PRO A 60 6.02 10.14 16.65
N LEU A 61 6.13 8.81 16.51
CA LEU A 61 5.04 7.88 16.24
C LEU A 61 4.76 7.07 17.51
N LEU A 62 3.59 7.26 18.11
CA LEU A 62 3.18 6.59 19.34
C LEU A 62 2.32 5.36 19.01
N PRO A 63 2.79 4.13 19.26
CA PRO A 63 1.97 2.94 19.16
C PRO A 63 0.93 2.93 20.29
N PHE A 64 -0.32 2.60 19.98
CA PHE A 64 -1.40 2.59 21.00
C PHE A 64 -2.38 1.43 20.87
N LEU A 65 -2.42 0.73 19.71
CA LEU A 65 -3.16 -0.52 19.53
C LEU A 65 -2.22 -1.62 19.04
N THR A 66 -2.54 -2.86 19.38
CA THR A 66 -1.89 -4.06 18.85
C THR A 66 -2.90 -5.18 18.62
N ASP A 67 -2.62 -6.07 17.67
CA ASP A 67 -3.36 -7.33 17.49
C ASP A 67 -2.78 -8.49 18.32
N GLY A 68 -1.67 -8.26 19.04
CA GLY A 68 -0.95 -9.29 19.80
C GLY A 68 -0.11 -10.25 18.95
N ASN A 69 -0.04 -10.04 17.63
CA ASN A 69 0.75 -10.79 16.65
C ASN A 69 1.76 -9.90 15.92
N SER A 70 2.38 -8.97 16.65
CA SER A 70 3.41 -8.04 16.16
C SER A 70 2.93 -6.95 15.21
N ASN A 71 1.62 -6.85 14.94
CA ASN A 71 1.09 -5.68 14.24
C ASN A 71 0.61 -4.64 15.24
N SER A 72 0.77 -3.36 14.90
CA SER A 72 0.33 -2.26 15.74
C SER A 72 -0.23 -1.09 14.95
N VAL A 73 -0.98 -0.23 15.64
CA VAL A 73 -1.44 1.05 15.10
C VAL A 73 -0.75 2.16 15.87
N GLY A 74 -0.05 3.01 15.12
CA GLY A 74 0.63 4.18 15.64
C GLY A 74 -0.09 5.48 15.26
N ILE A 75 0.07 6.51 16.08
CA ILE A 75 -0.37 7.88 15.76
C ILE A 75 0.82 8.84 15.77
N TYR A 76 0.86 9.75 14.81
CA TYR A 76 1.84 10.82 14.84
C TYR A 76 1.47 11.86 15.91
N CYS A 77 2.35 12.07 16.88
CA CYS A 77 2.10 12.99 18.00
C CYS A 77 2.47 14.44 17.68
N SER A 78 3.27 14.67 16.64
CA SER A 78 3.72 16.00 16.27
C SER A 78 4.03 16.13 14.77
N GLY A 79 4.42 17.34 14.37
CA GLY A 79 4.75 17.64 12.98
C GLY A 79 3.52 17.70 12.09
N VAL A 80 3.75 17.57 10.78
CA VAL A 80 2.75 17.76 9.74
C VAL A 80 1.73 16.64 9.65
N PHE A 81 2.08 15.44 10.13
CA PHE A 81 1.19 14.30 10.17
C PHE A 81 0.49 14.16 11.52
N ARG A 82 0.61 15.13 12.44
CA ARG A 82 0.01 15.05 13.78
C ARG A 82 -1.48 14.64 13.69
N GLY A 83 -1.84 13.59 14.41
CA GLY A 83 -3.20 13.05 14.46
C GLY A 83 -3.51 12.00 13.39
N MET A 84 -2.64 11.83 12.39
CA MET A 84 -2.77 10.75 11.40
C MET A 84 -2.22 9.44 11.94
N LEU A 85 -2.79 8.33 11.47
CA LEU A 85 -2.47 6.99 11.96
C LEU A 85 -1.71 6.20 10.91
N VAL A 86 -0.88 5.28 11.39
CA VAL A 86 -0.11 4.31 10.62
C VAL A 86 -0.52 2.92 11.08
N TYR A 87 -0.67 1.99 10.14
CA TYR A 87 -0.76 0.56 10.45
C TYR A 87 0.62 -0.06 10.22
N LEU A 88 1.20 -0.63 11.26
CA LEU A 88 2.53 -1.23 11.24
C LEU A 88 2.37 -2.75 11.12
N ASP A 89 2.67 -3.27 9.94
CA ASP A 89 2.73 -4.70 9.68
C ASP A 89 4.15 -5.21 9.93
N HIS A 90 4.29 -6.27 10.74
CA HIS A 90 5.59 -6.87 11.04
C HIS A 90 6.29 -7.49 9.82
N GLU A 91 5.55 -7.81 8.74
CA GLU A 91 6.12 -8.32 7.48
C GLU A 91 6.58 -7.20 6.54
N ASP A 92 5.91 -6.03 6.57
CA ASP A 92 6.20 -4.87 5.71
C ASP A 92 5.95 -3.56 6.45
N LEU A 93 7.03 -3.00 7.03
CA LEU A 93 6.95 -1.77 7.81
C LEU A 93 6.80 -0.54 6.89
N ASP A 94 5.56 -0.16 6.59
CA ASP A 94 5.19 1.10 5.94
C ASP A 94 4.80 2.15 6.99
N PHE A 95 5.68 3.14 7.21
CA PHE A 95 5.43 4.22 8.16
C PHE A 95 4.54 5.34 7.60
N THR A 96 4.10 5.25 6.35
CA THR A 96 3.30 6.33 5.76
C THR A 96 1.90 6.39 6.37
N PRO A 97 1.28 7.59 6.46
CA PRO A 97 -0.07 7.71 6.99
C PRO A 97 -1.07 6.84 6.24
N ALA A 98 -1.73 5.94 6.98
CA ALA A 98 -2.75 5.02 6.49
C ALA A 98 -4.17 5.57 6.69
N PHE A 99 -4.37 6.40 7.72
CA PHE A 99 -5.65 7.05 8.03
C PHE A 99 -5.43 8.50 8.44
N LYS A 100 -6.35 9.40 8.05
CA LYS A 100 -6.22 10.84 8.37
C LYS A 100 -6.44 11.18 9.85
N SER A 101 -7.11 10.29 10.58
CA SER A 101 -7.57 10.55 11.96
C SER A 101 -7.97 9.26 12.67
N VAL A 102 -8.06 9.32 13.99
CA VAL A 102 -8.64 8.25 14.80
C VAL A 102 -10.09 7.97 14.38
N ASP A 103 -10.88 9.01 14.11
CA ASP A 103 -12.28 8.87 13.70
C ASP A 103 -12.40 8.07 12.39
N SER A 104 -11.61 8.41 11.36
CA SER A 104 -11.65 7.68 10.08
C SER A 104 -11.17 6.24 10.21
N PHE A 105 -10.19 5.98 11.07
CA PHE A 105 -9.79 4.62 11.41
C PHE A 105 -10.92 3.84 12.09
N THR A 106 -11.59 4.43 13.08
CA THR A 106 -12.71 3.75 13.73
C THR A 106 -13.86 3.50 12.76
N GLU A 107 -14.22 4.46 11.91
CA GLU A 107 -15.22 4.29 10.86
C GLU A 107 -14.84 3.13 9.91
N HIS A 108 -13.56 3.04 9.52
CA HIS A 108 -13.05 1.91 8.76
C HIS A 108 -13.28 0.58 9.47
N LEU A 109 -12.98 0.49 10.78
CA LEU A 109 -13.27 -0.71 11.58
C LEU A 109 -14.78 -0.99 11.73
N TRP A 110 -15.67 -0.03 11.53
CA TRP A 110 -17.10 -0.30 11.57
C TRP A 110 -17.63 -0.88 10.25
N LEU A 111 -17.03 -0.48 9.14
CA LEU A 111 -17.54 -0.77 7.79
C LEU A 111 -16.96 -2.04 7.18
N ASN A 112 -15.80 -2.51 7.63
CA ASN A 112 -15.07 -3.60 6.98
C ASN A 112 -15.08 -4.91 7.78
N GLU A 113 -14.44 -5.96 7.26
CA GLU A 113 -14.27 -7.24 7.94
C GLU A 113 -12.88 -7.34 8.61
N PRO A 114 -12.71 -8.22 9.63
CA PRO A 114 -11.50 -8.28 10.46
C PRO A 114 -10.21 -8.53 9.70
N GLU A 115 -10.33 -9.27 8.61
CA GLU A 115 -9.22 -9.83 7.84
C GLU A 115 -8.51 -8.74 7.00
N ASN A 116 -9.05 -7.51 6.94
CA ASN A 116 -8.68 -6.52 5.93
C ASN A 116 -8.02 -5.22 6.46
N ILE A 117 -7.71 -5.07 7.75
CA ILE A 117 -7.27 -3.74 8.29
C ILE A 117 -6.03 -3.20 7.56
N GLY A 118 -5.04 -4.06 7.30
CA GLY A 118 -3.84 -3.68 6.56
C GLY A 118 -4.03 -3.56 5.05
N GLU A 119 -5.07 -4.19 4.49
CA GLU A 119 -5.31 -4.26 3.04
C GLU A 119 -6.19 -3.12 2.51
N GLU A 120 -7.08 -2.57 3.34
CA GLU A 120 -8.12 -1.60 2.94
C GLU A 120 -7.99 -0.24 3.67
N THR A 121 -6.77 0.30 3.76
CA THR A 121 -6.51 1.59 4.41
C THR A 121 -7.12 2.79 3.64
N GLU A 122 -7.21 3.97 4.29
CA GLU A 122 -7.74 5.19 3.66
C GLU A 122 -6.82 5.71 2.54
N TYR A 123 -5.52 5.45 2.64
CA TYR A 123 -4.51 5.86 1.67
C TYR A 123 -3.78 4.66 1.02
N PRO A 124 -3.53 4.69 -0.30
CA PRO A 124 -3.80 5.79 -1.21
C PRO A 124 -5.28 5.92 -1.56
N ARG A 125 -5.78 7.16 -1.58
CA ARG A 125 -7.19 7.43 -1.88
C ARG A 125 -7.50 7.15 -3.35
N ALA A 126 -8.71 6.64 -3.59
CA ALA A 126 -9.30 6.51 -4.93
C ALA A 126 -9.52 7.87 -5.63
N LYS A 127 -9.48 8.97 -4.87
CA LYS A 127 -9.54 10.33 -5.38
C LYS A 127 -8.67 11.23 -4.50
N GLY A 128 -7.80 12.04 -5.11
CA GLY A 128 -7.08 13.08 -4.37
C GLY A 128 -8.06 14.06 -3.69
N ALA A 129 -7.67 14.57 -2.53
CA ALA A 129 -8.46 15.57 -1.81
C ALA A 129 -7.68 16.88 -1.67
N GLU A 130 -8.38 18.01 -1.78
CA GLU A 130 -7.75 19.33 -1.74
C GLU A 130 -7.06 19.59 -0.39
N GLU A 131 -7.62 19.06 0.70
CA GLU A 131 -7.03 19.18 2.03
C GLU A 131 -5.69 18.44 2.18
N ASP A 132 -5.41 17.42 1.34
CA ASP A 132 -4.15 16.67 1.35
C ASP A 132 -3.05 17.41 0.57
N TYR A 133 -3.38 18.43 -0.21
CA TYR A 133 -2.42 19.11 -1.09
C TYR A 133 -1.20 19.70 -0.36
N PRO A 134 -1.33 20.33 0.82
CA PRO A 134 -0.16 20.78 1.59
C PRO A 134 0.75 19.63 2.02
N LEU A 135 0.18 18.47 2.38
CA LEU A 135 0.94 17.27 2.75
C LEU A 135 1.69 16.73 1.54
N PHE A 136 1.02 16.65 0.39
CA PHE A 136 1.64 16.29 -0.88
C PHE A 136 2.85 17.16 -1.22
N LEU A 137 2.68 18.49 -1.21
CA LEU A 137 3.76 19.42 -1.54
C LEU A 137 4.96 19.30 -0.60
N LEU A 138 4.69 19.12 0.69
CA LEU A 138 5.73 18.94 1.68
C LEU A 138 6.48 17.62 1.45
N SER A 139 5.76 16.51 1.27
CA SER A 139 6.37 15.20 1.02
C SER A 139 7.17 15.20 -0.29
N LEU A 140 6.65 15.82 -1.36
CA LEU A 140 7.34 15.92 -2.64
C LEU A 140 8.61 16.78 -2.54
N THR A 141 8.56 17.89 -1.80
CA THR A 141 9.74 18.75 -1.53
C THR A 141 10.82 17.94 -0.81
N ASN A 142 10.47 17.28 0.30
CA ASN A 142 11.43 16.47 1.04
C ASN A 142 11.98 15.30 0.22
N TYR A 143 11.16 14.64 -0.60
CA TYR A 143 11.61 13.60 -1.53
C TYR A 143 12.69 14.11 -2.49
N ARG A 144 12.52 15.32 -3.04
CA ARG A 144 13.46 15.91 -4.00
C ARG A 144 14.75 16.39 -3.33
N GLU A 145 14.67 16.89 -2.11
CA GLU A 145 15.81 17.45 -1.37
C GLU A 145 16.61 16.38 -0.61
N THR A 146 16.01 15.23 -0.29
CA THR A 146 16.66 14.15 0.44
C THR A 146 17.58 13.34 -0.47
N GLU A 147 18.82 13.12 0.00
CA GLU A 147 19.82 12.26 -0.64
C GLU A 147 19.84 10.84 -0.05
N ASP A 148 19.60 10.73 1.27
CA ASP A 148 19.52 9.43 1.94
C ASP A 148 18.41 8.57 1.33
N ARG A 149 18.75 7.32 0.99
CA ARG A 149 17.87 6.47 0.18
C ARG A 149 16.58 6.14 0.93
N ASP A 150 16.69 5.72 2.18
CA ASP A 150 15.54 5.20 2.93
C ASP A 150 14.58 6.35 3.28
N THR A 151 15.14 7.49 3.70
CA THR A 151 14.38 8.73 3.92
C THR A 151 13.73 9.24 2.65
N LYS A 152 14.44 9.16 1.51
CA LYS A 152 13.88 9.53 0.21
C LYS A 152 12.73 8.62 -0.19
N THR A 153 12.86 7.31 0.00
CA THR A 153 11.78 6.36 -0.28
C THR A 153 10.55 6.65 0.59
N TYR A 154 10.72 6.90 1.88
CA TYR A 154 9.61 7.29 2.75
C TYR A 154 8.86 8.54 2.25
N TRP A 155 9.59 9.60 1.91
CA TRP A 155 8.96 10.82 1.41
C TRP A 155 8.25 10.61 0.06
N ALA A 156 8.77 9.72 -0.79
CA ALA A 156 8.10 9.32 -2.03
C ALA A 156 6.78 8.59 -1.74
N LEU A 157 6.78 7.65 -0.79
CA LEU A 157 5.58 6.91 -0.38
C LEU A 157 4.53 7.86 0.22
N CYS A 158 4.95 8.82 1.06
CA CYS A 158 4.06 9.85 1.59
C CYS A 158 3.47 10.70 0.46
N ALA A 159 4.30 11.16 -0.48
CA ALA A 159 3.83 11.94 -1.63
C ALA A 159 2.81 11.15 -2.47
N LEU A 160 3.00 9.84 -2.62
CA LEU A 160 2.06 8.96 -3.33
C LEU A 160 0.72 8.78 -2.58
N ASN A 161 0.71 8.76 -1.25
CA ASN A 161 -0.55 8.75 -0.49
C ASN A 161 -1.40 9.99 -0.79
N PHE A 162 -0.75 11.14 -0.96
CA PHE A 162 -1.41 12.44 -1.09
C PHE A 162 -1.47 13.01 -2.52
N VAL A 163 -0.96 12.29 -3.53
CA VAL A 163 -0.81 12.84 -4.89
C VAL A 163 -2.16 13.30 -5.47
N PRO A 164 -2.31 14.53 -5.96
CA PRO A 164 -3.55 14.99 -6.59
C PRO A 164 -3.86 14.25 -7.91
N ASP A 165 -5.13 14.24 -8.32
CA ASP A 165 -5.55 13.58 -9.58
C ASP A 165 -5.09 14.32 -10.84
N ASP A 166 -4.86 15.62 -10.71
CA ASP A 166 -4.41 16.55 -11.75
C ASP A 166 -2.87 16.62 -11.87
N GLU A 167 -2.14 15.79 -11.13
CA GLU A 167 -0.67 15.67 -11.18
C GLU A 167 -0.18 14.33 -11.79
N PRO A 168 -0.64 13.92 -12.99
CA PRO A 168 -0.25 12.62 -13.57
C PRO A 168 1.25 12.56 -13.92
N GLY A 169 1.90 13.72 -14.11
CA GLY A 169 3.34 13.79 -14.37
C GLY A 169 4.17 13.29 -13.18
N ILE A 170 3.76 13.64 -11.96
CA ILE A 170 4.42 13.19 -10.73
C ILE A 170 4.14 11.71 -10.48
N LEU A 171 2.91 11.24 -10.71
CA LEU A 171 2.60 9.83 -10.60
C LEU A 171 3.39 8.99 -11.62
N ARG A 172 3.62 9.50 -12.84
CA ARG A 172 4.51 8.88 -13.83
C ARG A 172 5.97 8.84 -13.37
N GLU A 173 6.46 9.92 -12.76
CA GLU A 173 7.82 9.98 -12.17
C GLU A 173 8.03 8.83 -11.20
N PHE A 174 7.08 8.61 -10.28
CA PHE A 174 7.14 7.52 -9.31
C PHE A 174 6.94 6.13 -9.91
N LEU A 175 6.04 5.98 -10.89
CA LEU A 175 5.83 4.71 -11.60
C LEU A 175 7.12 4.24 -12.30
N LEU A 176 7.90 5.17 -12.84
CA LEU A 176 9.17 4.89 -13.51
C LEU A 176 10.37 4.83 -12.55
N SER A 177 10.13 4.92 -11.23
CA SER A 177 11.18 4.93 -10.23
C SER A 177 12.03 3.65 -10.26
N GLY A 178 13.35 3.83 -10.04
CA GLY A 178 14.28 2.74 -9.78
C GLY A 178 14.01 2.03 -8.45
N ASP A 179 13.36 2.70 -7.49
CA ASP A 179 12.97 2.11 -6.23
C ASP A 179 11.74 1.21 -6.39
N LYS A 180 11.79 0.02 -5.79
CA LYS A 180 10.74 -1.01 -5.89
C LYS A 180 9.49 -0.62 -5.11
N LEU A 181 9.63 -0.12 -3.89
CA LEU A 181 8.50 0.22 -3.02
C LEU A 181 7.73 1.41 -3.60
N VAL A 182 8.47 2.42 -4.09
CA VAL A 182 7.87 3.58 -4.77
C VAL A 182 7.08 3.17 -6.00
N HIS A 183 7.63 2.28 -6.83
CA HIS A 183 6.94 1.75 -8.00
C HIS A 183 5.66 0.97 -7.64
N GLU A 184 5.74 0.11 -6.63
CA GLU A 184 4.60 -0.69 -6.15
C GLU A 184 3.48 0.19 -5.60
N LYS A 185 3.82 1.21 -4.82
CA LYS A 185 2.87 2.19 -4.30
C LYS A 185 2.26 3.05 -5.41
N ALA A 186 3.04 3.46 -6.42
CA ALA A 186 2.52 4.15 -7.59
C ALA A 186 1.51 3.29 -8.37
N CYS A 187 1.80 2.00 -8.54
CA CYS A 187 0.86 1.04 -9.08
C CYS A 187 -0.42 0.96 -8.22
N ALA A 188 -0.30 0.92 -6.89
CA ALA A 188 -1.46 0.91 -5.99
C ALA A 188 -2.34 2.16 -6.14
N VAL A 189 -1.75 3.35 -6.24
CA VAL A 189 -2.46 4.60 -6.50
C VAL A 189 -3.23 4.52 -7.83
N ILE A 190 -2.59 4.04 -8.90
CA ILE A 190 -3.22 3.89 -10.22
C ILE A 190 -4.42 2.92 -10.15
N ARG A 191 -4.27 1.79 -9.44
CA ARG A 191 -5.35 0.81 -9.23
C ARG A 191 -6.52 1.41 -8.47
N ALA A 192 -6.24 2.11 -7.37
CA ALA A 192 -7.27 2.74 -6.54
C ALA A 192 -8.09 3.77 -7.33
N ARG A 193 -7.43 4.53 -8.21
CA ARG A 193 -8.07 5.56 -9.05
C ARG A 193 -8.68 5.04 -10.35
N LYS A 194 -8.42 3.78 -10.69
CA LYS A 194 -8.70 3.21 -12.02
C LYS A 194 -8.18 4.09 -13.16
N ASP A 195 -6.97 4.63 -12.98
CA ASP A 195 -6.41 5.63 -13.90
C ASP A 195 -5.84 5.00 -15.18
N CYS A 196 -6.64 5.03 -16.23
CA CYS A 196 -6.31 4.40 -17.51
C CYS A 196 -5.22 5.14 -18.30
N ARG A 197 -4.81 6.34 -17.88
CA ARG A 197 -3.76 7.13 -18.57
C ARG A 197 -2.39 6.43 -18.56
N PHE A 198 -2.20 5.45 -17.68
CA PHE A 198 -0.92 4.77 -17.45
C PHE A 198 -0.83 3.38 -18.09
N ILE A 199 -1.83 2.93 -18.86
CA ILE A 199 -1.85 1.57 -19.44
C ILE A 199 -0.61 1.30 -20.30
N GLU A 200 -0.21 2.27 -21.14
CA GLU A 200 0.98 2.14 -21.99
C GLU A 200 2.26 2.09 -21.16
N ASP A 201 2.40 2.99 -20.18
CA ASP A 201 3.54 3.03 -19.25
C ASP A 201 3.69 1.68 -18.53
N LEU A 202 2.59 1.17 -17.95
CA LEU A 202 2.55 -0.13 -17.26
C LEU A 202 2.96 -1.30 -18.17
N GLY A 203 2.45 -1.32 -19.41
CA GLY A 203 2.83 -2.34 -20.38
C GLY A 203 4.32 -2.30 -20.72
N SER A 204 4.88 -1.11 -20.90
CA SER A 204 6.30 -0.91 -21.25
C SER A 204 7.27 -1.35 -20.15
N LEU A 205 6.82 -1.36 -18.89
CA LEU A 205 7.62 -1.76 -17.74
C LEU A 205 7.77 -3.28 -17.59
N VAL A 206 6.91 -4.06 -18.24
CA VAL A 206 6.93 -5.53 -18.11
C VAL A 206 7.98 -6.13 -19.04
N ASP A 207 9.11 -6.54 -18.44
CA ASP A 207 10.18 -7.26 -19.13
C ASP A 207 10.30 -8.72 -18.63
N PHE A 208 9.91 -9.67 -19.47
CA PHE A 208 10.02 -11.11 -19.16
C PHE A 208 11.42 -11.69 -19.31
N SER A 209 12.37 -10.94 -19.89
CA SER A 209 13.77 -11.39 -20.00
C SER A 209 14.53 -11.29 -18.68
N ALA A 210 14.03 -10.46 -17.76
CA ALA A 210 14.55 -10.34 -16.41
C ALA A 210 13.98 -11.42 -15.48
N ALA A 211 14.68 -11.68 -14.36
CA ALA A 211 14.18 -12.51 -13.28
C ALA A 211 12.80 -12.00 -12.79
N GLN A 212 12.03 -12.87 -12.14
CA GLN A 212 10.76 -12.47 -11.55
C GLN A 212 10.95 -11.31 -10.57
N THR A 213 10.43 -10.13 -10.90
CA THR A 213 10.47 -8.96 -10.03
C THR A 213 9.07 -8.58 -9.59
N ASN A 214 8.96 -8.09 -8.35
CA ASN A 214 7.69 -7.58 -7.86
C ASN A 214 7.20 -6.34 -8.64
N LYS A 215 8.11 -5.57 -9.27
CA LYS A 215 7.72 -4.47 -10.18
C LYS A 215 6.87 -4.97 -11.33
N ASN A 216 7.34 -6.01 -12.03
CA ASN A 216 6.58 -6.61 -13.12
C ASN A 216 5.25 -7.18 -12.64
N ILE A 217 5.24 -7.84 -11.46
CA ILE A 217 4.01 -8.36 -10.86
C ILE A 217 3.02 -7.21 -10.55
N ALA A 218 3.49 -6.11 -9.97
CA ALA A 218 2.67 -4.94 -9.65
C ALA A 218 2.08 -4.30 -10.91
N ALA A 219 2.87 -4.16 -11.99
CA ALA A 219 2.40 -3.64 -13.26
C ALA A 219 1.34 -4.56 -13.91
N ILE A 220 1.58 -5.87 -13.94
CA ILE A 220 0.65 -6.87 -14.47
C ILE A 220 -0.67 -6.87 -13.68
N ASN A 221 -0.60 -6.90 -12.35
CA ASN A 221 -1.78 -6.88 -11.49
C ASN A 221 -2.57 -5.57 -11.68
N THR A 222 -1.87 -4.45 -11.84
CA THR A 222 -2.48 -3.14 -12.10
C THR A 222 -3.24 -3.13 -13.41
N LEU A 223 -2.63 -3.61 -14.51
CA LEU A 223 -3.33 -3.79 -15.77
C LEU A 223 -4.59 -4.65 -15.58
N GLY A 224 -4.47 -5.81 -14.93
CA GLY A 224 -5.62 -6.69 -14.67
C GLY A 224 -6.76 -5.99 -13.93
N GLU A 225 -6.44 -5.19 -12.91
CA GLU A 225 -7.45 -4.51 -12.09
C GLU A 225 -8.05 -3.25 -12.73
N LEU A 226 -7.39 -2.65 -13.71
CA LEU A 226 -8.01 -1.61 -14.54
C LEU A 226 -9.16 -2.20 -15.36
N GLY A 227 -9.04 -3.45 -15.82
CA GLY A 227 -10.16 -4.19 -16.40
C GLY A 227 -10.73 -3.63 -17.70
N THR A 228 -10.05 -2.68 -18.36
CA THR A 228 -10.51 -2.07 -19.61
C THR A 228 -10.12 -2.88 -20.84
N ALA A 229 -10.72 -2.56 -21.99
CA ALA A 229 -10.38 -3.18 -23.28
C ALA A 229 -8.92 -2.88 -23.68
N GLU A 230 -8.44 -1.66 -23.41
CA GLU A 230 -7.06 -1.26 -23.66
C GLU A 230 -6.09 -2.04 -22.76
N SER A 231 -6.44 -2.23 -21.49
CA SER A 231 -5.63 -3.03 -20.58
C SER A 231 -5.58 -4.50 -21.01
N ARG A 232 -6.73 -5.06 -21.41
CA ARG A 232 -6.83 -6.39 -22.00
C ARG A 232 -5.90 -6.53 -23.20
N GLN A 233 -5.93 -5.57 -24.12
CA GLN A 233 -5.10 -5.59 -25.32
C GLN A 233 -3.60 -5.51 -24.98
N THR A 234 -3.23 -4.65 -24.03
CA THR A 234 -1.85 -4.57 -23.52
C THR A 234 -1.40 -5.92 -22.96
N LEU A 235 -2.18 -6.54 -22.07
CA LEU A 235 -1.86 -7.86 -21.50
C LEU A 235 -1.71 -8.95 -22.56
N LEU A 236 -2.60 -8.98 -23.57
CA LEU A 236 -2.50 -9.93 -24.68
C LEU A 236 -1.22 -9.72 -25.50
N SER A 237 -0.87 -8.46 -25.79
CA SER A 237 0.36 -8.11 -26.51
C SER A 237 1.65 -8.46 -25.72
N LEU A 238 1.57 -8.48 -24.39
CA LEU A 238 2.70 -8.89 -23.56
C LEU A 238 3.00 -10.37 -23.78
N VAL A 239 1.98 -11.23 -23.81
CA VAL A 239 2.14 -12.69 -23.85
C VAL A 239 2.28 -13.27 -25.25
N GLU A 240 1.96 -12.51 -26.29
CA GLU A 240 2.01 -12.97 -27.67
C GLU A 240 3.43 -13.37 -28.10
N GLY A 241 3.63 -14.68 -28.30
CA GLY A 241 4.90 -15.22 -28.79
C GLY A 241 6.07 -15.16 -27.82
N LYS A 242 5.85 -14.79 -26.55
CA LYS A 242 6.91 -14.66 -25.53
C LYS A 242 6.91 -15.81 -24.53
N GLU A 243 8.08 -16.12 -24.00
CA GLU A 243 8.21 -16.93 -22.78
C GLU A 243 7.93 -16.02 -21.58
N THR A 244 6.91 -16.37 -20.82
CA THR A 244 6.42 -15.65 -19.64
C THR A 244 7.02 -16.20 -18.35
N GLY A 245 7.58 -17.42 -18.37
CA GLY A 245 8.33 -17.99 -17.25
C GLY A 245 7.54 -17.98 -15.93
N GLY A 246 8.12 -17.43 -14.87
CA GLY A 246 7.49 -17.36 -13.55
C GLY A 246 6.25 -16.48 -13.46
N TYR A 247 5.93 -15.69 -14.50
CA TYR A 247 4.82 -14.74 -14.50
C TYR A 247 3.47 -15.34 -14.89
N GLY A 248 3.42 -16.61 -15.34
CA GLY A 248 2.23 -17.23 -15.91
C GLY A 248 0.98 -17.13 -15.03
N ILE A 249 1.09 -17.34 -13.71
CA ILE A 249 -0.07 -17.25 -12.81
C ILE A 249 -0.61 -15.81 -12.67
N TYR A 250 0.28 -14.82 -12.62
CA TYR A 250 -0.11 -13.40 -12.49
C TYR A 250 -0.78 -12.91 -13.76
N LEU A 251 -0.24 -13.28 -14.93
CA LEU A 251 -0.83 -12.99 -16.23
C LEU A 251 -2.20 -13.66 -16.39
N LEU A 252 -2.34 -14.91 -15.96
CA LEU A 252 -3.61 -15.63 -15.97
C LEU A 252 -4.67 -14.87 -15.16
N HIS A 253 -4.34 -14.45 -13.94
CA HIS A 253 -5.26 -13.70 -13.09
C HIS A 253 -5.59 -12.33 -13.69
N ALA A 254 -4.60 -11.60 -14.20
CA ALA A 254 -4.81 -10.29 -14.82
C ALA A 254 -5.70 -10.38 -16.07
N LEU A 255 -5.45 -11.36 -16.96
CA LEU A 255 -6.28 -11.61 -18.13
C LEU A 255 -7.72 -11.99 -17.74
N GLY A 256 -7.89 -12.83 -16.71
CA GLY A 256 -9.21 -13.19 -16.18
C GLY A 256 -10.00 -11.99 -15.66
N ARG A 257 -9.33 -11.06 -14.95
CA ARG A 257 -9.95 -9.80 -14.48
C ARG A 257 -10.36 -8.88 -15.64
N CYS A 258 -9.65 -8.95 -16.77
CA CYS A 258 -10.01 -8.29 -18.03
C CYS A 258 -11.07 -9.04 -18.87
N GLY A 259 -11.71 -10.08 -18.32
CA GLY A 259 -12.77 -10.83 -18.98
C GLY A 259 -12.29 -11.87 -20.00
N VAL A 260 -10.99 -12.19 -20.05
CA VAL A 260 -10.48 -13.27 -20.91
C VAL A 260 -10.72 -14.61 -20.24
N GLU A 261 -11.28 -15.58 -20.97
CA GLU A 261 -11.41 -16.94 -20.46
C GLU A 261 -10.03 -17.54 -20.21
N THR A 262 -9.83 -18.06 -18.99
CA THR A 262 -8.55 -18.61 -18.54
C THR A 262 -8.74 -19.97 -17.91
N LYS A 263 -7.73 -20.85 -18.03
CA LYS A 263 -7.72 -22.15 -17.37
C LYS A 263 -6.34 -22.52 -16.85
N LYS A 264 -6.35 -23.21 -15.72
CA LYS A 264 -5.17 -23.76 -15.04
C LYS A 264 -5.26 -25.29 -15.06
N VAL A 265 -4.28 -25.94 -15.66
CA VAL A 265 -4.29 -27.40 -15.92
C VAL A 265 -3.12 -28.05 -15.16
N PRO A 266 -3.33 -29.12 -14.37
CA PRO A 266 -2.24 -29.83 -13.72
C PRO A 266 -1.31 -30.49 -14.75
N ASN A 267 0.00 -30.31 -14.61
CA ASN A 267 1.02 -31.00 -15.39
C ASN A 267 1.87 -31.86 -14.45
N GLN A 268 1.89 -33.18 -14.69
CA GLN A 268 2.57 -34.15 -13.83
C GLN A 268 4.08 -33.93 -13.67
N MET A 269 4.72 -33.20 -14.58
CA MET A 269 6.17 -32.91 -14.55
C MET A 269 6.50 -31.46 -14.16
N LYS A 270 5.60 -30.51 -14.43
CA LYS A 270 5.85 -29.06 -14.26
C LYS A 270 4.93 -28.37 -13.25
N GLY A 271 4.11 -29.13 -12.53
CA GLY A 271 3.12 -28.60 -11.59
C GLY A 271 1.86 -28.13 -12.30
N TRP A 272 1.88 -26.95 -12.91
CA TRP A 272 0.72 -26.34 -13.54
C TRP A 272 1.06 -25.70 -14.89
N GLU A 273 0.12 -25.81 -15.83
CA GLU A 273 0.13 -25.09 -17.10
C GLU A 273 -1.05 -24.10 -17.13
N PHE A 274 -0.80 -22.95 -17.72
CA PHE A 274 -1.72 -21.83 -17.73
C PHE A 274 -2.10 -21.50 -19.17
N TYR A 275 -3.39 -21.33 -19.43
CA TYR A 275 -3.91 -21.06 -20.76
C TYR A 275 -4.94 -19.94 -20.75
N PHE A 276 -5.04 -19.22 -21.85
CA PHE A 276 -6.09 -18.25 -22.12
C PHE A 276 -6.73 -18.51 -23.49
N LEU A 277 -7.99 -18.12 -23.65
CA LEU A 277 -8.70 -18.23 -24.93
C LEU A 277 -8.36 -17.03 -25.82
N ASP A 278 -7.79 -17.30 -26.99
CA ASP A 278 -7.75 -16.34 -28.08
C ASP A 278 -9.12 -16.34 -28.77
N GLU A 279 -9.93 -15.32 -28.50
CA GLU A 279 -11.28 -15.21 -29.05
C GLU A 279 -11.31 -15.04 -30.58
N GLU A 280 -10.26 -14.47 -31.18
CA GLU A 280 -10.19 -14.29 -32.63
C GLU A 280 -9.94 -15.63 -33.32
N LYS A 281 -9.08 -16.47 -32.72
CA LYS A 281 -8.75 -17.80 -33.26
C LYS A 281 -9.71 -18.89 -32.78
N GLY A 282 -10.41 -18.67 -31.68
CA GLY A 282 -11.22 -19.70 -31.01
C GLY A 282 -10.37 -20.83 -30.40
N GLU A 283 -9.13 -20.54 -30.03
CA GLU A 283 -8.14 -21.52 -29.59
C GLU A 283 -7.56 -21.20 -28.21
N TRP A 284 -7.25 -22.24 -27.43
CA TRP A 284 -6.57 -22.09 -26.15
C TRP A 284 -5.06 -21.95 -26.36
N LEU A 285 -4.50 -20.80 -26.01
CA LEU A 285 -3.07 -20.53 -26.07
C LEU A 285 -2.42 -20.75 -24.69
N GLN A 286 -1.25 -21.39 -24.67
CA GLN A 286 -0.48 -21.62 -23.46
C GLN A 286 0.39 -20.41 -23.13
N LEU A 287 0.37 -19.97 -21.86
CA LEU A 287 1.38 -19.07 -21.31
C LEU A 287 2.66 -19.88 -21.10
N LYS A 288 3.69 -19.56 -21.87
CA LYS A 288 4.95 -20.32 -21.92
C LYS A 288 5.89 -19.97 -20.78
#